data_AF-A0A8C6ZXB6-F1
#
_entry.id   AF-A0A8C6ZXB6-F1
#
_cell.length_a   1.000
_cell.length_b   1.000
_cell.length_c   1.000
_cell.angle_alpha   90.00
_cell.angle_beta   90.00
_cell.angle_gamma   90.00
#
_symmetry.space_group_name_H-M   'P 1'
#
loop_
_entity.id
_entity.type
_entity.pdbx_description
1 polymer ?
#
loop_
_entity_poly.entity_id
_entity_poly.type
_entity_poly.pdbx_seq_one_letter_code
_entity_poly.pdbx_strand_id
1 'polypeptide(L)'
;MGSCSELLDIDSSSEMMEDGIRRLNTIGHYEIPNGATIKVFKKKTSTRTDVDYSDNHCHLILPDSEANKDVKGAGQKGKQKFKVKEMYLTKLLSTKVAIHSVVEKLFRSIWSLPNNRAPVAIKYFFDFLDAQAESKKITDPDVVHIWKTNSLPLRFWVNILKNPQFVFDIKKTSHIDGCLSVIAQAFMDAFSLAEQTLGKEAPTNKLLYAKDIPLYKKEVKAYYKAIRDLPPLTPSEVEEFLTQESKKHENEFNEEVALIEIYKYIGKYYEEIVSKLERERGFEEVEKQLQQVKALFDEKKKCKWL
;
A
#
# COMPACT_ATOMS: atom_id res chain seq x y z
N MET A 1 -47.44 -17.14 13.72
CA MET A 1 -46.35 -16.13 13.62
C MET A 1 -45.05 -16.84 13.92
N GLY A 2 -44.13 -16.97 12.96
CA GLY A 2 -42.84 -17.58 13.21
C GLY A 2 -42.01 -16.69 14.15
N SER A 3 -41.46 -17.25 15.22
CA SER A 3 -40.56 -16.53 16.13
C SER A 3 -39.33 -16.10 15.34
N CYS A 4 -39.07 -14.79 15.28
CA CYS A 4 -37.83 -14.26 14.73
C CYS A 4 -36.85 -14.14 15.89
N SER A 5 -35.84 -15.00 15.93
CA SER A 5 -34.76 -14.91 16.91
C SER A 5 -33.65 -14.01 16.37
N GLU A 6 -33.13 -13.11 17.20
CA GLU A 6 -31.93 -12.33 16.87
C GLU A 6 -30.71 -13.27 16.91
N LEU A 7 -29.86 -13.20 15.89
CA LEU A 7 -28.60 -13.93 15.84
C LEU A 7 -27.51 -13.03 16.42
N LEU A 8 -26.75 -13.57 17.37
CA LEU A 8 -25.70 -12.84 18.07
C LEU A 8 -24.38 -13.62 17.96
N ASP A 9 -23.26 -12.91 17.92
CA ASP A 9 -21.94 -13.57 17.88
C ASP A 9 -21.69 -14.39 19.15
N ILE A 10 -22.23 -13.93 20.29
CA ILE A 10 -22.26 -14.64 21.57
C ILE A 10 -23.63 -14.44 22.22
N ASP A 11 -24.23 -15.52 22.72
CA ASP A 11 -25.45 -15.52 23.52
C ASP A 11 -25.40 -16.61 24.61
N SER A 12 -26.54 -16.87 25.27
CA SER A 12 -26.62 -17.90 26.33
C SER A 12 -26.48 -19.33 25.82
N SER A 13 -26.59 -19.55 24.51
CA SER A 13 -26.41 -20.85 23.88
C SER A 13 -24.98 -21.09 23.40
N SER A 14 -24.12 -20.07 23.41
CA SER A 14 -22.73 -20.18 22.96
C SER A 14 -21.94 -21.25 23.71
N GLU A 15 -21.18 -22.04 22.95
CA GLU A 15 -20.31 -23.08 23.47
C GLU A 15 -19.18 -22.46 24.33
N MET A 16 -19.01 -22.99 25.55
CA MET A 16 -17.96 -22.60 26.47
C MET A 16 -16.92 -23.71 26.55
N MET A 17 -15.68 -23.37 26.24
CA MET A 17 -14.53 -24.27 26.28
C MET A 17 -14.03 -24.46 27.71
N GLU A 18 -13.25 -25.52 27.94
CA GLU A 18 -12.79 -25.91 29.29
C GLU A 18 -11.91 -24.85 29.99
N ASP A 19 -11.28 -23.97 29.22
CA ASP A 19 -10.44 -22.87 29.70
C ASP A 19 -11.20 -21.55 29.87
N GLY A 20 -12.53 -21.56 29.75
CA GLY A 20 -13.38 -20.38 29.86
C GLY A 20 -13.45 -19.53 28.59
N ILE A 21 -12.84 -19.99 27.49
CA ILE A 21 -12.93 -19.34 26.18
C ILE A 21 -14.30 -19.61 25.57
N ARG A 22 -14.93 -18.58 25.01
CA ARG A 22 -16.22 -18.73 24.34
C ARG A 22 -16.05 -18.86 22.84
N ARG A 23 -16.71 -19.86 22.25
CA ARG A 23 -16.72 -20.01 20.81
C ARG A 23 -17.77 -19.08 20.19
N LEU A 24 -17.39 -18.35 19.16
CA LEU A 24 -18.31 -17.51 18.40
C LEU A 24 -19.36 -18.38 17.70
N ASN A 25 -20.61 -17.95 17.78
CA ASN A 25 -21.74 -18.63 17.17
C ASN A 25 -21.61 -18.58 15.64
N THR A 26 -21.88 -19.70 14.98
CA THR A 26 -21.85 -19.82 13.53
C THR A 26 -23.25 -20.01 12.96
N ILE A 27 -23.39 -19.97 11.63
CA ILE A 27 -24.63 -20.37 10.96
C ILE A 27 -24.99 -21.84 11.32
N GLY A 28 -23.98 -22.70 11.48
CA GLY A 28 -24.16 -24.08 11.91
C GLY A 28 -24.62 -24.22 13.36
N HIS A 29 -24.16 -23.33 14.25
CA HIS A 29 -24.59 -23.28 15.65
C HIS A 29 -26.11 -23.09 15.78
N TYR A 30 -26.66 -22.20 14.95
CA TYR A 30 -28.10 -21.92 14.90
C TYR A 30 -28.89 -22.85 13.98
N GLU A 31 -28.25 -23.90 13.42
CA GLU A 31 -28.87 -24.87 12.51
C GLU A 31 -29.66 -24.23 11.36
N ILE A 32 -29.19 -23.09 10.84
CA ILE A 32 -29.92 -22.31 9.83
C ILE A 32 -29.94 -23.09 8.51
N PRO A 33 -31.12 -23.48 7.98
CA PRO A 33 -31.20 -24.29 6.78
C PRO A 33 -30.93 -23.49 5.50
N ASN A 34 -30.60 -24.19 4.41
CA ASN A 34 -30.50 -23.58 3.09
C ASN A 34 -31.85 -22.95 2.68
N GLY A 35 -31.81 -21.73 2.13
CA GLY A 35 -33.02 -20.98 1.76
C GLY A 35 -33.73 -20.28 2.91
N ALA A 36 -33.16 -20.24 4.12
CA ALA A 36 -33.72 -19.49 5.24
C ALA A 36 -33.84 -17.99 4.93
N THR A 37 -34.90 -17.36 5.45
CA THR A 37 -35.10 -15.91 5.33
C THR A 37 -34.41 -15.18 6.48
N ILE A 38 -33.49 -14.27 6.16
CA ILE A 38 -32.81 -13.40 7.13
C ILE A 38 -33.38 -11.98 7.03
N LYS A 39 -33.67 -11.37 8.18
CA LYS A 39 -34.11 -9.98 8.28
C LYS A 39 -32.98 -9.12 8.81
N VAL A 40 -32.74 -7.97 8.16
CA VAL A 40 -31.73 -6.99 8.58
C VAL A 40 -32.45 -5.79 9.20
N PHE A 41 -32.02 -5.38 10.39
CA PHE A 41 -32.56 -4.20 11.08
C PHE A 41 -31.44 -3.37 11.68
N LYS A 42 -31.69 -2.07 11.87
CA LYS A 42 -30.72 -1.15 12.48
C LYS A 42 -30.87 -1.16 14.01
N LYS A 43 -29.82 -1.52 14.73
CA LYS A 43 -29.77 -1.41 16.20
C LYS A 43 -29.72 0.07 16.60
N LYS A 44 -30.57 0.49 17.55
CA LYS A 44 -30.71 1.91 17.97
C LYS A 44 -29.52 2.44 18.80
N THR A 45 -28.67 1.57 19.36
CA THR A 45 -27.49 1.97 20.13
C THR A 45 -26.28 2.15 19.23
N SER A 46 -25.86 3.41 19.07
CA SER A 46 -24.72 3.85 18.26
C SER A 46 -23.40 3.74 19.04
N THR A 47 -22.90 2.54 19.23
CA THR A 47 -21.46 2.33 19.41
C THR A 47 -21.03 1.31 18.39
N ARG A 48 -20.60 1.77 17.22
CA ARG A 48 -19.73 0.98 16.33
C ARG A 48 -18.39 0.81 17.05
N THR A 49 -18.35 -0.01 18.08
CA THR A 49 -17.11 -0.70 18.40
C THR A 49 -16.98 -1.73 17.29
N ASP A 50 -15.97 -1.61 16.42
CA ASP A 50 -15.43 -2.82 15.80
C ASP A 50 -15.30 -3.82 16.95
N VAL A 51 -16.05 -4.92 16.91
CA VAL A 51 -16.08 -5.89 18.00
C VAL A 51 -14.72 -6.57 17.97
N ASP A 52 -13.77 -6.01 18.73
CA ASP A 52 -12.48 -6.61 18.94
C ASP A 52 -12.70 -7.74 19.94
N TYR A 53 -12.93 -8.94 19.42
CA TYR A 53 -13.06 -10.12 20.26
C TYR A 53 -11.73 -10.33 20.97
N SER A 54 -11.74 -10.16 22.29
CA SER A 54 -10.57 -10.40 23.14
C SER A 54 -10.08 -11.84 23.03
N ASP A 55 -8.88 -12.12 23.56
CA ASP A 55 -8.27 -13.45 23.68
C ASP A 55 -9.16 -14.50 24.39
N ASN A 56 -10.28 -14.08 24.99
CA ASN A 56 -11.26 -14.94 25.63
C ASN A 56 -12.29 -15.53 24.63
N HIS A 57 -12.11 -15.32 23.33
CA HIS A 57 -12.99 -15.85 22.29
C HIS A 57 -12.21 -16.63 21.23
N CYS A 58 -12.83 -17.67 20.67
CA CYS A 58 -12.30 -18.41 19.54
C CYS A 58 -13.36 -18.63 18.46
N HIS A 59 -12.95 -19.03 17.26
CA HIS A 59 -13.88 -19.34 16.17
C HIS A 59 -13.49 -20.64 15.46
N LEU A 60 -12.58 -20.56 14.48
CA LEU A 60 -12.13 -21.72 13.69
C LEU A 60 -10.77 -22.26 14.12
N ILE A 61 -9.96 -21.44 14.79
CA ILE A 61 -8.69 -21.85 15.37
C ILE A 61 -8.93 -22.02 16.86
N LEU A 62 -8.78 -23.25 17.34
CA LEU A 62 -8.93 -23.58 18.75
C LEU A 62 -7.69 -23.15 19.54
N PRO A 63 -7.85 -22.78 20.82
CA PRO A 63 -6.73 -22.57 21.74
C PRO A 63 -5.86 -23.82 21.88
N ASP A 64 -4.57 -23.66 22.16
CA ASP A 64 -3.60 -24.77 22.25
C ASP A 64 -3.99 -25.81 23.32
N SER A 65 -4.71 -25.40 24.37
CA SER A 65 -5.28 -26.24 25.44
C SER A 65 -6.23 -27.32 24.89
N GLU A 66 -7.07 -26.96 23.92
CA GLU A 66 -8.07 -27.85 23.30
C GLU A 66 -7.58 -28.49 22.00
N ALA A 67 -6.79 -27.77 21.18
CA ALA A 67 -6.20 -28.32 19.97
C ALA A 67 -5.31 -29.54 20.23
N ASN A 68 -4.80 -29.69 21.46
CA ASN A 68 -4.02 -30.86 21.89
C ASN A 68 -4.86 -32.06 22.38
N LYS A 69 -6.17 -31.89 22.65
CA LYS A 69 -7.06 -32.98 23.09
C LYS A 69 -7.50 -33.86 21.92
N ASP A 70 -7.83 -33.26 20.78
CA ASP A 70 -8.12 -33.98 19.52
C ASP A 70 -6.92 -34.80 19.02
N VAL A 71 -5.71 -34.47 19.47
CA VAL A 71 -4.45 -35.11 19.04
C VAL A 71 -4.05 -36.29 19.93
N LYS A 72 -4.76 -36.57 21.04
CA LYS A 72 -4.43 -37.72 21.92
C LYS A 72 -4.67 -39.09 21.27
N GLY A 73 -5.25 -39.16 20.06
CA GLY A 73 -5.44 -40.40 19.30
C GLY A 73 -4.32 -40.79 18.32
N ALA A 74 -3.31 -39.95 18.03
CA ALA A 74 -2.28 -40.31 17.03
C ALA A 74 -0.89 -39.73 17.37
N GLY A 75 0.06 -40.62 17.69
CA GLY A 75 1.44 -40.30 18.09
C GLY A 75 2.36 -39.74 16.99
N GLN A 76 1.96 -38.67 16.26
CA GLN A 76 2.81 -38.02 15.25
C GLN A 76 2.74 -36.49 15.27
N LYS A 77 2.98 -35.86 16.43
CA LYS A 77 2.89 -34.39 16.60
C LYS A 77 3.77 -33.55 15.65
N GLY A 78 4.96 -34.04 15.27
CA GLY A 78 5.90 -33.27 14.42
C GLY A 78 5.64 -33.41 12.91
N LYS A 79 5.28 -34.59 12.43
CA LYS A 79 5.09 -34.87 10.99
C LYS A 79 3.73 -34.39 10.45
N GLN A 80 2.71 -34.29 11.32
CA GLN A 80 1.36 -33.88 10.91
C GLN A 80 1.22 -32.34 10.79
N LYS A 81 1.78 -31.55 11.72
CA LYS A 81 1.82 -30.07 11.62
C LYS A 81 2.54 -29.59 10.35
N PHE A 82 3.62 -30.26 9.93
CA PHE A 82 4.35 -29.98 8.69
C PHE A 82 3.54 -30.36 7.43
N LYS A 83 2.94 -31.57 7.40
CA LYS A 83 2.09 -32.03 6.28
C LYS A 83 0.86 -31.15 6.07
N VAL A 84 0.26 -30.63 7.14
CA VAL A 84 -0.89 -29.72 7.07
C VAL A 84 -0.49 -28.36 6.48
N LYS A 85 0.69 -27.83 6.81
CA LYS A 85 1.20 -26.56 6.27
C LYS A 85 1.55 -26.66 4.77
N GLU A 86 2.09 -27.79 4.31
CA GLU A 86 2.32 -28.05 2.88
C GLU A 86 1.03 -28.28 2.09
N MET A 87 0.01 -28.90 2.69
CA MET A 87 -1.31 -29.08 2.06
C MET A 87 -1.93 -27.73 1.66
N TYR A 88 -1.73 -26.68 2.47
CA TYR A 88 -2.22 -25.33 2.17
C TYR A 88 -1.43 -24.59 1.09
N LEU A 89 -0.25 -25.06 0.68
CA LEU A 89 0.47 -24.46 -0.45
C LEU A 89 -0.33 -24.60 -1.76
N THR A 90 -1.03 -25.72 -1.93
CA THR A 90 -1.91 -25.92 -3.09
C THR A 90 -3.09 -24.94 -3.07
N LYS A 91 -3.58 -24.54 -1.89
CA LYS A 91 -4.61 -23.51 -1.75
C LYS A 91 -4.07 -22.13 -2.11
N LEU A 92 -2.85 -21.79 -1.70
CA LEU A 92 -2.19 -20.54 -2.13
C LEU A 92 -2.04 -20.49 -3.66
N LEU A 93 -1.62 -21.60 -4.27
CA LEU A 93 -1.51 -21.70 -5.72
C LEU A 93 -2.89 -21.56 -6.39
N SER A 94 -3.92 -22.24 -5.85
CA SER A 94 -5.29 -22.15 -6.36
C SER A 94 -5.81 -20.70 -6.31
N THR A 95 -5.59 -19.99 -5.20
CA THR A 95 -5.97 -18.57 -5.08
C THR A 95 -5.19 -17.71 -6.05
N LYS A 96 -3.85 -17.92 -6.17
CA LYS A 96 -3.02 -17.21 -7.15
C LYS A 96 -3.56 -17.38 -8.55
N VAL A 97 -3.86 -18.61 -8.98
CA VAL A 97 -4.41 -18.91 -10.31
C VAL A 97 -5.76 -18.22 -10.52
N ALA A 98 -6.65 -18.27 -9.53
CA ALA A 98 -7.97 -17.65 -9.62
C ALA A 98 -7.91 -16.13 -9.84
N ILE A 99 -6.99 -15.43 -9.18
CA ILE A 99 -6.86 -13.97 -9.30
C ILE A 99 -5.84 -13.52 -10.35
N HIS A 100 -5.09 -14.46 -10.95
CA HIS A 100 -3.90 -14.16 -11.75
C HIS A 100 -4.20 -13.21 -12.91
N SER A 101 -5.31 -13.45 -13.63
CA SER A 101 -5.68 -12.62 -14.78
C SER A 101 -5.99 -11.16 -14.40
N VAL A 102 -6.50 -10.93 -13.18
CA VAL A 102 -6.73 -9.58 -12.66
C VAL A 102 -5.41 -8.91 -12.31
N VAL A 103 -4.49 -9.65 -11.67
CA VAL A 103 -3.14 -9.15 -11.34
C VAL A 103 -2.36 -8.80 -12.60
N GLU A 104 -2.37 -9.65 -13.62
CA GLU A 104 -1.70 -9.38 -14.91
C GLU A 104 -2.27 -8.15 -15.60
N LYS A 105 -3.61 -8.02 -15.65
CA LYS A 105 -4.26 -6.84 -16.22
C LYS A 105 -3.86 -5.57 -15.50
N LEU A 106 -3.82 -5.59 -14.16
CA LEU A 106 -3.37 -4.46 -13.36
C LEU A 106 -1.92 -4.10 -13.66
N PHE A 107 -1.02 -5.07 -13.61
CA PHE A 107 0.41 -4.88 -13.90
C PHE A 107 0.64 -4.30 -15.31
N ARG A 108 0.03 -4.90 -16.33
CA ARG A 108 0.13 -4.41 -17.70
C ARG A 108 -0.54 -3.06 -17.89
N SER A 109 -1.58 -2.72 -17.14
CA SER A 109 -2.16 -1.36 -17.18
C SER A 109 -1.20 -0.29 -16.64
N ILE A 110 -0.28 -0.67 -15.74
CA ILE A 110 0.73 0.23 -15.17
C ILE A 110 1.91 0.45 -16.14
N TRP A 111 2.40 -0.60 -16.80
CA TRP A 111 3.55 -0.52 -17.72
C TRP A 111 3.19 -0.65 -19.20
N SER A 112 1.99 -0.22 -19.58
CA SER A 112 1.60 -0.10 -21.00
C SER A 112 1.49 1.36 -21.41
N LEU A 113 1.56 1.58 -22.73
CA LEU A 113 1.42 2.89 -23.35
C LEU A 113 0.18 2.89 -24.26
N PRO A 114 -1.01 3.25 -23.74
CA PRO A 114 -2.21 3.39 -24.56
C PRO A 114 -1.95 4.35 -25.72
N ASN A 115 -2.30 3.95 -26.95
CA ASN A 115 -2.08 4.75 -28.16
C ASN A 115 -0.63 5.22 -28.37
N ASN A 116 0.34 4.48 -27.85
CA ASN A 116 1.76 4.83 -27.87
C ASN A 116 2.04 6.21 -27.23
N ARG A 117 1.29 6.56 -26.17
CA ARG A 117 1.49 7.78 -25.38
C ARG A 117 1.74 7.43 -23.92
N ALA A 118 2.74 8.06 -23.32
CA ALA A 118 3.00 8.00 -21.89
C ALA A 118 2.34 9.17 -21.17
N PRO A 119 2.00 9.05 -19.87
CA PRO A 119 1.62 10.20 -19.05
C PRO A 119 2.72 11.27 -19.07
N VAL A 120 2.32 12.55 -19.20
CA VAL A 120 3.23 13.70 -19.32
C VAL A 120 4.27 13.71 -18.21
N ALA A 121 3.83 13.55 -16.95
CA ALA A 121 4.71 13.51 -15.79
C ALA A 121 5.76 12.37 -15.85
N ILE A 122 5.38 11.18 -16.34
CA ILE A 122 6.31 10.05 -16.44
C ILE A 122 7.34 10.31 -17.54
N LYS A 123 6.91 10.74 -18.73
CA LYS A 123 7.82 11.04 -19.84
C LYS A 123 8.79 12.15 -19.46
N TYR A 124 8.28 13.27 -18.95
CA TYR A 124 9.08 14.41 -18.52
C TYR A 124 10.12 14.01 -17.46
N PHE A 125 9.69 13.28 -16.43
CA PHE A 125 10.57 12.90 -15.33
C PHE A 125 11.61 11.85 -15.75
N PHE A 126 11.26 10.92 -16.65
CA PHE A 126 12.22 9.94 -17.17
C PHE A 126 13.25 10.57 -18.11
N ASP A 127 12.84 11.52 -18.96
CA ASP A 127 13.75 12.29 -19.79
C ASP A 127 14.70 13.13 -18.91
N PHE A 128 14.19 13.71 -17.81
CA PHE A 128 15.04 14.38 -16.82
C PHE A 128 16.10 13.45 -16.22
N LEU A 129 15.74 12.22 -15.84
CA LEU A 129 16.70 11.24 -15.32
C LEU A 129 17.74 10.84 -16.36
N ASP A 130 17.33 10.68 -17.62
CA ASP A 130 18.23 10.36 -18.74
C ASP A 130 19.23 11.52 -18.97
N ALA A 131 18.75 12.77 -18.99
CA ALA A 131 19.61 13.95 -19.10
C ALA A 131 20.56 14.12 -17.89
N GLN A 132 20.13 13.76 -16.68
CA GLN A 132 20.99 13.76 -15.50
C GLN A 132 22.10 12.70 -15.58
N ALA A 133 21.80 11.53 -16.14
CA ALA A 133 22.78 10.48 -16.37
C ALA A 133 23.81 10.91 -17.41
N GLU A 134 23.35 11.51 -18.52
CA GLU A 134 24.21 12.07 -19.57
C GLU A 134 25.12 13.18 -19.03
N SER A 135 24.57 14.15 -18.28
CA SER A 135 25.33 15.22 -17.64
C SER A 135 26.44 14.68 -16.71
N LYS A 136 26.18 13.55 -16.05
CA LYS A 136 27.15 12.86 -15.17
C LYS A 136 28.05 11.87 -15.92
N LYS A 137 27.93 11.78 -17.25
CA LYS A 137 28.68 10.84 -18.12
C LYS A 137 28.49 9.38 -17.71
N ILE A 138 27.31 9.02 -17.23
CA ILE A 138 26.94 7.65 -16.88
C ILE A 138 26.52 6.93 -18.16
N THR A 139 27.29 5.91 -18.55
CA THR A 139 27.04 5.12 -19.77
C THR A 139 26.36 3.78 -19.48
N ASP A 140 26.32 3.37 -18.21
CA ASP A 140 25.68 2.12 -17.79
C ASP A 140 24.14 2.28 -17.75
N PRO A 141 23.39 1.59 -18.62
CA PRO A 141 21.93 1.68 -18.65
C PRO A 141 21.25 1.13 -17.38
N ASP A 142 21.94 0.28 -16.61
CA ASP A 142 21.38 -0.30 -15.39
C ASP A 142 21.19 0.77 -14.30
N VAL A 143 22.07 1.76 -14.24
CA VAL A 143 21.96 2.88 -13.29
C VAL A 143 20.67 3.67 -13.52
N VAL A 144 20.40 4.00 -14.79
CA VAL A 144 19.18 4.73 -15.17
C VAL A 144 17.93 3.90 -14.92
N HIS A 145 17.98 2.59 -15.20
CA HIS A 145 16.89 1.67 -14.87
C HIS A 145 16.60 1.65 -13.36
N ILE A 146 17.66 1.63 -12.53
CA ILE A 146 17.54 1.69 -11.07
C ILE A 146 16.92 3.01 -10.62
N TRP A 147 17.35 4.15 -11.19
CA TRP A 147 16.77 5.46 -10.86
C TRP A 147 15.28 5.54 -11.19
N LYS A 148 14.90 5.12 -12.41
CA LYS A 148 13.49 5.08 -12.85
C LYS A 148 12.66 4.18 -11.94
N THR A 149 13.20 3.02 -11.55
CA THR A 149 12.53 2.07 -10.64
C THR A 149 12.38 2.62 -9.22
N ASN A 150 13.44 3.20 -8.66
CA ASN A 150 13.46 3.72 -7.29
C ASN A 150 12.66 5.01 -7.12
N SER A 151 12.33 5.70 -8.21
CA SER A 151 11.59 6.96 -8.19
C SER A 151 10.09 6.78 -8.45
N LEU A 152 9.69 5.93 -9.39
CA LEU A 152 8.29 5.76 -9.76
C LEU A 152 7.65 4.49 -9.17
N PRO A 153 7.95 3.27 -9.65
CA PRO A 153 7.22 2.08 -9.19
C PRO A 153 7.40 1.82 -7.69
N LEU A 154 8.59 2.02 -7.12
CA LEU A 154 8.80 1.74 -5.70
C LEU A 154 8.22 2.80 -4.75
N ARG A 155 8.11 4.06 -5.19
CA ARG A 155 7.60 5.15 -4.34
C ARG A 155 6.10 5.37 -4.50
N PHE A 156 5.61 5.29 -5.73
CA PHE A 156 4.22 5.54 -6.07
C PHE A 156 3.43 4.24 -6.19
N TRP A 157 3.75 3.39 -7.19
CA TRP A 157 2.89 2.24 -7.52
C TRP A 157 2.82 1.18 -6.42
N VAL A 158 3.94 0.83 -5.78
CA VAL A 158 3.96 -0.09 -4.64
C VAL A 158 3.10 0.46 -3.49
N ASN A 159 3.12 1.77 -3.26
CA ASN A 159 2.34 2.39 -2.21
C ASN A 159 0.83 2.28 -2.52
N ILE A 160 0.41 2.57 -3.75
CA ILE A 160 -0.99 2.44 -4.19
C ILE A 160 -1.45 0.96 -4.17
N LEU A 161 -0.61 0.04 -4.65
CA LEU A 161 -0.91 -1.40 -4.64
C LEU A 161 -1.12 -1.94 -3.23
N LYS A 162 -0.28 -1.50 -2.28
CA LYS A 162 -0.40 -1.90 -0.88
C LYS A 162 -1.53 -1.16 -0.16
N ASN A 163 -1.86 0.06 -0.55
CA ASN A 163 -2.82 0.91 0.15
C ASN A 163 -3.97 1.37 -0.77
N PRO A 164 -4.82 0.42 -1.23
CA PRO A 164 -5.93 0.76 -2.11
C PRO A 164 -6.97 1.69 -1.47
N GLN A 165 -7.00 1.79 -0.13
CA GLN A 165 -7.82 2.75 0.61
C GLN A 165 -7.43 4.22 0.39
N PHE A 166 -6.25 4.49 -0.20
CA PHE A 166 -5.89 5.84 -0.63
C PHE A 166 -6.64 6.28 -1.89
N VAL A 167 -7.19 5.33 -2.64
CA VAL A 167 -7.89 5.57 -3.91
C VAL A 167 -9.38 5.28 -3.78
N PHE A 168 -9.75 4.28 -2.99
CA PHE A 168 -11.12 3.80 -2.86
C PHE A 168 -11.60 3.83 -1.41
N ASP A 169 -12.88 4.09 -1.19
CA ASP A 169 -13.51 4.00 0.14
C ASP A 169 -13.73 2.53 0.53
N ILE A 170 -12.68 1.89 1.05
CA ILE A 170 -12.68 0.48 1.44
C ILE A 170 -11.99 0.28 2.80
N LYS A 171 -12.53 -0.64 3.60
CA LYS A 171 -11.87 -1.11 4.83
C LYS A 171 -10.84 -2.18 4.48
N LYS A 172 -9.55 -1.83 4.56
CA LYS A 172 -8.45 -2.77 4.39
C LYS A 172 -8.26 -3.60 5.66
N THR A 173 -8.36 -4.93 5.55
CA THR A 173 -8.08 -5.87 6.66
C THR A 173 -6.61 -6.30 6.65
N SER A 174 -6.11 -6.82 7.78
CA SER A 174 -4.74 -7.36 7.91
C SER A 174 -4.48 -8.51 6.95
N HIS A 175 -5.47 -9.38 6.72
CA HIS A 175 -5.36 -10.47 5.74
C HIS A 175 -5.16 -9.93 4.32
N ILE A 176 -5.96 -8.93 3.91
CA ILE A 176 -5.82 -8.29 2.60
C ILE A 176 -4.47 -7.57 2.47
N ASP A 177 -3.98 -6.92 3.54
CA ASP A 177 -2.63 -6.34 3.56
C ASP A 177 -1.54 -7.37 3.26
N GLY A 178 -1.63 -8.56 3.85
CA GLY A 178 -0.73 -9.68 3.57
C GLY A 178 -0.79 -10.11 2.10
N CYS A 179 -1.99 -10.28 1.54
CA CYS A 179 -2.16 -10.65 0.14
C CYS A 179 -1.61 -9.59 -0.82
N LEU A 180 -1.91 -8.32 -0.58
CA LEU A 180 -1.43 -7.20 -1.40
C LEU A 180 0.08 -7.04 -1.28
N SER A 181 0.67 -7.31 -0.11
CA SER A 181 2.13 -7.32 0.07
C SER A 181 2.82 -8.40 -0.78
N VAL A 182 2.20 -9.58 -0.93
CA VAL A 182 2.70 -10.63 -1.84
C VAL A 182 2.63 -10.17 -3.30
N ILE A 183 1.53 -9.56 -3.72
CA ILE A 183 1.38 -9.03 -5.09
C ILE A 183 2.37 -7.89 -5.34
N ALA A 184 2.49 -6.95 -4.41
CA ALA A 184 3.45 -5.85 -4.49
C ALA A 184 4.90 -6.35 -4.54
N GLN A 185 5.24 -7.43 -3.84
CA GLN A 185 6.56 -8.04 -3.96
C GLN A 185 6.81 -8.58 -5.37
N ALA A 186 5.84 -9.30 -5.96
CA ALA A 186 5.96 -9.77 -7.34
C ALA A 186 6.08 -8.61 -8.34
N PHE A 187 5.34 -7.51 -8.10
CA PHE A 187 5.48 -6.27 -8.87
C PHE A 187 6.89 -5.71 -8.77
N MET A 188 7.46 -5.56 -7.57
CA MET A 188 8.83 -5.08 -7.37
C MET A 188 9.87 -5.97 -8.06
N ASP A 189 9.70 -7.30 -7.96
CA ASP A 189 10.59 -8.28 -8.56
C ASP A 189 10.61 -8.17 -10.11
N ALA A 190 9.52 -7.72 -10.74
CA ALA A 190 9.45 -7.44 -12.17
C ALA A 190 10.36 -6.28 -12.62
N PHE A 191 10.70 -5.35 -11.73
CA PHE A 191 11.62 -4.25 -12.03
C PHE A 191 13.06 -4.56 -11.62
N SER A 192 13.32 -5.69 -10.99
CA SER A 192 14.67 -6.05 -10.55
C SER A 192 15.58 -6.45 -11.73
N LEU A 193 16.81 -5.94 -11.72
CA LEU A 193 17.84 -6.35 -12.68
C LEU A 193 18.49 -7.69 -12.30
N ALA A 194 18.42 -8.10 -11.04
CA ALA A 194 19.05 -9.32 -10.55
C ALA A 194 18.30 -10.57 -11.02
N GLU A 195 19.00 -11.52 -11.64
CA GLU A 195 18.41 -12.82 -11.99
C GLU A 195 17.99 -13.59 -10.72
N GLN A 196 16.79 -14.17 -10.76
CA GLN A 196 16.25 -14.91 -9.61
C GLN A 196 16.57 -16.39 -9.73
N THR A 197 17.58 -16.87 -9.01
CA THR A 197 17.78 -18.31 -8.77
C THR A 197 17.04 -18.71 -7.50
N LEU A 198 15.86 -19.32 -7.64
CA LEU A 198 15.05 -19.73 -6.49
C LEU A 198 15.35 -21.19 -6.13
N GLY A 199 15.93 -21.38 -4.94
CA GLY A 199 16.17 -22.69 -4.34
C GLY A 199 15.01 -23.16 -3.45
N LYS A 200 15.17 -24.33 -2.82
CA LYS A 200 14.17 -24.92 -1.90
C LYS A 200 13.89 -24.06 -0.66
N GLU A 201 14.82 -23.18 -0.30
CA GLU A 201 14.69 -22.27 0.85
C GLU A 201 14.14 -20.89 0.48
N ALA A 202 13.77 -20.69 -0.80
CA ALA A 202 13.16 -19.43 -1.22
C ALA A 202 11.81 -19.22 -0.52
N PRO A 203 11.48 -17.99 -0.14
CA PRO A 203 10.23 -17.71 0.54
C PRO A 203 9.04 -17.97 -0.40
N THR A 204 7.95 -18.51 0.16
CA THR A 204 6.79 -19.00 -0.61
C THR A 204 6.20 -17.94 -1.54
N ASN A 205 6.16 -16.68 -1.13
CA ASN A 205 5.66 -15.57 -1.95
C ASN A 205 6.48 -15.38 -3.25
N LYS A 206 7.80 -15.58 -3.22
CA LYS A 206 8.63 -15.54 -4.43
C LYS A 206 8.40 -16.76 -5.30
N LEU A 207 8.24 -17.94 -4.69
CA LEU A 207 7.93 -19.18 -5.42
C LEU A 207 6.59 -19.10 -6.17
N LEU A 208 5.59 -18.40 -5.62
CA LEU A 208 4.25 -18.26 -6.23
C LEU A 208 4.27 -17.55 -7.59
N TYR A 209 5.18 -16.59 -7.79
CA TYR A 209 5.28 -15.78 -9.01
C TYR A 209 6.55 -16.04 -9.83
N ALA A 210 7.42 -16.94 -9.36
CA ALA A 210 8.71 -17.28 -9.97
C ALA A 210 8.68 -17.47 -11.50
N LYS A 211 7.63 -18.14 -12.00
CA LYS A 211 7.49 -18.43 -13.43
C LYS A 211 7.07 -17.23 -14.26
N ASP A 212 6.43 -16.23 -13.65
CA ASP A 212 5.88 -15.07 -14.33
C ASP A 212 6.89 -13.91 -14.38
N ILE A 213 7.74 -13.78 -13.34
CA ILE A 213 8.72 -12.67 -13.21
C ILE A 213 9.61 -12.48 -14.45
N PRO A 214 10.17 -13.53 -15.10
CA PRO A 214 11.00 -13.33 -16.28
C PRO A 214 10.27 -12.64 -17.43
N LEU A 215 8.98 -12.95 -17.63
CA LEU A 215 8.16 -12.29 -18.63
C LEU A 215 7.91 -10.83 -18.25
N TYR A 216 7.54 -10.56 -16.99
CA TYR A 216 7.30 -9.19 -16.54
C TYR A 216 8.55 -8.32 -16.63
N LYS A 217 9.74 -8.85 -16.32
CA LYS A 217 11.01 -8.14 -16.53
C LYS A 217 11.24 -7.75 -17.97
N LYS A 218 10.89 -8.63 -18.93
CA LYS A 218 10.98 -8.32 -20.36
C LYS A 218 10.01 -7.20 -20.74
N GLU A 219 8.77 -7.25 -20.25
CA GLU A 219 7.75 -6.22 -20.50
C GLU A 219 8.17 -4.86 -19.90
N VAL A 220 8.69 -4.82 -18.67
CA VAL A 220 9.20 -3.60 -18.02
C VAL A 220 10.37 -2.99 -18.79
N LYS A 221 11.33 -3.82 -19.22
CA LYS A 221 12.46 -3.35 -20.06
C LYS A 221 11.94 -2.74 -21.37
N ALA A 222 10.93 -3.36 -21.99
CA ALA A 222 10.29 -2.83 -23.19
C ALA A 222 9.55 -1.51 -22.92
N TYR A 223 8.86 -1.39 -21.78
CA TYR A 223 8.15 -0.18 -21.37
C TYR A 223 9.10 1.02 -21.17
N TYR A 224 10.20 0.85 -20.43
CA TYR A 224 11.20 1.92 -20.26
C TYR A 224 11.86 2.33 -21.57
N LYS A 225 12.15 1.34 -22.43
CA LYS A 225 12.64 1.62 -23.78
C LYS A 225 11.61 2.41 -24.60
N ALA A 226 10.36 1.99 -24.59
CA ALA A 226 9.30 2.64 -25.36
C ALA A 226 9.10 4.10 -24.92
N ILE A 227 9.12 4.40 -23.62
CA ILE A 227 9.03 5.79 -23.12
C ILE A 227 10.23 6.62 -23.60
N ARG A 228 11.44 6.07 -23.51
CA ARG A 228 12.64 6.77 -23.95
C ARG A 228 12.59 7.09 -25.44
N ASP A 229 12.09 6.15 -26.23
CA ASP A 229 12.01 6.26 -27.69
C ASP A 229 10.85 7.19 -28.15
N LEU A 230 9.98 7.67 -27.24
CA LEU A 230 8.99 8.71 -27.55
C LEU A 230 9.65 10.07 -27.80
N PRO A 231 9.04 10.94 -28.64
CA PRO A 231 9.49 12.32 -28.81
C PRO A 231 9.60 13.05 -27.46
N PRO A 232 10.59 13.94 -27.28
CA PRO A 232 10.69 14.76 -26.09
C PRO A 232 9.49 15.70 -26.00
N LEU A 233 9.05 15.98 -24.77
CA LEU A 233 8.00 16.96 -24.51
C LEU A 233 8.52 18.37 -24.74
N THR A 234 7.71 19.23 -25.34
CA THR A 234 8.03 20.65 -25.45
C THR A 234 7.79 21.36 -24.11
N PRO A 235 8.52 22.45 -23.81
CA PRO A 235 8.28 23.23 -22.59
C PRO A 235 6.84 23.72 -22.45
N SER A 236 6.22 24.11 -23.57
CA SER A 236 4.82 24.58 -23.60
C SER A 236 3.83 23.47 -23.21
N GLU A 237 4.03 22.23 -23.66
CA GLU A 237 3.16 21.11 -23.29
C GLU A 237 3.24 20.81 -21.79
N VAL A 238 4.43 20.90 -21.21
CA VAL A 238 4.64 20.68 -19.77
C VAL A 238 4.02 21.82 -18.96
N GLU A 239 4.22 23.07 -19.37
CA GLU A 239 3.63 24.24 -18.73
C GLU A 239 2.10 24.21 -18.77
N GLU A 240 1.52 23.84 -19.92
CA GLU A 240 0.08 23.71 -20.08
C GLU A 240 -0.47 22.63 -19.15
N PHE A 241 0.16 21.43 -19.12
CA PHE A 241 -0.22 20.35 -18.23
C PHE A 241 -0.18 20.77 -16.75
N LEU A 242 0.91 21.41 -16.31
CA LEU A 242 1.05 21.87 -14.93
C LEU A 242 0.02 22.94 -14.58
N THR A 243 -0.21 23.91 -15.48
CA THR A 243 -1.19 24.98 -15.28
C THR A 243 -2.61 24.43 -15.17
N GLN A 244 -2.96 23.45 -16.00
CA GLN A 244 -4.28 22.80 -15.96
C GLN A 244 -4.48 22.05 -14.64
N GLU A 245 -3.50 21.27 -14.19
CA GLU A 245 -3.59 20.56 -12.91
C GLU A 245 -3.61 21.53 -11.71
N SER A 246 -2.81 22.61 -11.73
CA SER A 246 -2.85 23.64 -10.68
C SER A 246 -4.23 24.30 -10.57
N LYS A 247 -4.84 24.71 -11.69
CA LYS A 247 -6.17 25.33 -11.71
C LYS A 247 -7.26 24.39 -11.22
N LYS A 248 -7.16 23.10 -11.58
CA LYS A 248 -8.13 22.09 -11.17
C LYS A 248 -8.18 21.89 -9.66
N HIS A 249 -7.05 22.05 -8.98
CA HIS A 249 -6.89 21.76 -7.56
C HIS A 249 -6.70 23.02 -6.67
N GLU A 250 -6.81 24.22 -7.24
CA GLU A 250 -6.50 25.52 -6.58
C GLU A 250 -7.22 25.73 -5.24
N ASN A 251 -8.45 25.23 -5.11
CA ASN A 251 -9.29 25.44 -3.92
C ASN A 251 -9.53 24.16 -3.10
N GLU A 252 -8.76 23.09 -3.37
CA GLU A 252 -8.92 21.83 -2.64
C GLU A 252 -8.14 21.78 -1.32
N PHE A 253 -7.08 22.59 -1.20
CA PHE A 253 -6.18 22.58 -0.04
C PHE A 253 -6.11 23.94 0.64
N ASN A 254 -5.94 23.94 1.97
CA ASN A 254 -5.75 25.16 2.74
C ASN A 254 -4.26 25.51 2.83
N GLU A 255 -3.82 26.44 1.98
CA GLU A 255 -2.42 26.91 1.95
C GLU A 255 -1.98 27.60 3.24
N GLU A 256 -2.88 28.35 3.90
CA GLU A 256 -2.55 29.07 5.14
C GLU A 256 -2.10 28.08 6.24
N VAL A 257 -2.84 26.98 6.40
CA VAL A 257 -2.50 25.94 7.38
C VAL A 257 -1.15 25.29 7.03
N ALA A 258 -0.93 24.96 5.74
CA ALA A 258 0.33 24.39 5.29
C ALA A 258 1.53 25.32 5.57
N LEU A 259 1.39 26.61 5.27
CA LEU A 259 2.42 27.62 5.50
C LEU A 259 2.74 27.79 7.00
N ILE A 260 1.71 27.75 7.87
CA ILE A 260 1.90 27.80 9.31
C ILE A 260 2.70 26.59 9.81
N GLU A 261 2.40 25.38 9.32
CA GLU A 261 3.15 24.17 9.68
C GLU A 261 4.59 24.21 9.14
N ILE A 262 4.81 24.68 7.91
CA ILE A 262 6.14 24.88 7.33
C ILE A 262 6.96 25.88 8.17
N TYR A 263 6.35 26.98 8.59
CA TYR A 263 7.04 27.99 9.41
C TYR A 263 7.57 27.42 10.73
N LYS A 264 6.93 26.38 11.31
CA LYS A 264 7.47 25.72 12.51
C LYS A 264 8.87 25.15 12.27
N TYR A 265 9.14 24.61 11.08
CA TYR A 265 10.48 24.15 10.70
C TYR A 265 11.43 25.32 10.47
N ILE A 266 10.97 26.38 9.80
CA ILE A 266 11.77 27.60 9.60
C ILE A 266 12.22 28.18 10.95
N GLY A 267 11.29 28.36 11.89
CA GLY A 267 11.60 28.89 13.22
C GLY A 267 12.52 27.96 14.02
N LYS A 268 12.43 26.64 13.83
CA LYS A 268 13.28 25.66 14.52
C LYS A 268 14.73 25.67 14.02
N TYR A 269 14.93 25.88 12.72
CA TYR A 269 16.25 25.82 12.06
C TYR A 269 16.69 27.19 11.52
N TYR A 270 16.21 28.26 12.14
CA TYR A 270 16.33 29.61 11.59
C TYR A 270 17.78 30.03 11.40
N GLU A 271 18.62 29.82 12.41
CA GLU A 271 20.04 30.19 12.38
C GLU A 271 20.81 29.42 11.30
N GLU A 272 20.53 28.12 11.14
CA GLU A 272 21.14 27.30 10.11
C GLU A 272 20.70 27.71 8.70
N ILE A 273 19.44 28.11 8.53
CA ILE A 273 18.93 28.63 7.25
C ILE A 273 19.60 29.96 6.91
N VAL A 274 19.63 30.92 7.83
CA VAL A 274 20.27 32.23 7.62
C VAL A 274 21.76 32.07 7.32
N SER A 275 22.49 31.29 8.13
CA SER A 275 23.92 31.08 7.91
C SER A 275 24.22 30.44 6.55
N LYS A 276 23.30 29.64 6.00
CA LYS A 276 23.43 29.10 4.64
C LYS A 276 23.14 30.15 3.57
N LEU A 277 22.11 30.97 3.76
CA LEU A 277 21.79 32.08 2.84
C LEU A 277 22.94 33.09 2.75
N GLU A 278 23.59 33.43 3.87
CA GLU A 278 24.75 34.33 3.91
C GLU A 278 25.98 33.80 3.14
N ARG A 279 26.12 32.48 3.03
CA ARG A 279 27.26 31.83 2.36
C ARG A 279 27.08 31.71 0.85
N GLU A 280 25.85 31.73 0.37
CA GLU A 280 25.53 31.56 -1.06
C GLU A 280 25.26 32.93 -1.70
N ARG A 281 25.95 33.24 -2.81
CA ARG A 281 25.77 34.53 -3.51
C ARG A 281 24.40 34.60 -4.17
N GLY A 282 23.75 35.77 -4.12
CA GLY A 282 22.49 36.03 -4.82
C GLY A 282 21.23 35.76 -4.00
N PHE A 283 21.36 35.51 -2.70
CA PHE A 283 20.25 35.26 -1.78
C PHE A 283 20.00 36.41 -0.78
N GLU A 284 20.66 37.56 -0.93
CA GLU A 284 20.58 38.69 0.01
C GLU A 284 19.15 39.24 0.15
N GLU A 285 18.37 39.23 -0.94
CA GLU A 285 16.96 39.64 -0.91
C GLU A 285 16.07 38.60 -0.22
N VAL A 286 16.34 37.31 -0.45
CA VAL A 286 15.60 36.21 0.19
C VAL A 286 15.84 36.20 1.70
N GLU A 287 17.06 36.51 2.13
CA GLU A 287 17.41 36.66 3.55
C GLU A 287 16.60 37.77 4.21
N LYS A 288 16.50 38.95 3.57
CA LYS A 288 15.68 40.07 4.08
C LYS A 288 14.20 39.69 4.16
N GLN A 289 13.67 39.00 3.14
CA GLN A 289 12.28 38.53 3.16
C GLN A 289 12.04 37.52 4.28
N LEU A 290 12.98 36.61 4.52
CA LEU A 290 12.90 35.64 5.62
C LEU A 290 12.89 36.34 7.00
N GLN A 291 13.72 37.37 7.19
CA GLN A 291 13.72 38.19 8.40
C GLN A 291 12.38 38.92 8.60
N GLN A 292 11.80 39.47 7.53
CA GLN A 292 10.47 40.10 7.56
C GLN A 292 9.38 39.09 7.94
N VAL A 293 9.37 37.91 7.33
CA VAL A 293 8.42 36.84 7.68
C VAL A 293 8.56 36.45 9.15
N LYS A 294 9.78 36.31 9.67
CA LYS A 294 10.00 36.02 11.08
C LYS A 294 9.44 37.10 11.99
N ALA A 295 9.69 38.38 11.69
CA ALA A 295 9.18 39.50 12.45
C ALA A 295 7.64 39.48 12.53
N LEU A 296 6.97 39.30 11.38
CA LEU A 296 5.51 39.21 11.29
C LEU A 296 4.94 38.05 12.14
N PHE A 297 5.58 36.88 12.11
CA PHE A 297 5.15 35.74 12.92
C PHE A 297 5.39 35.96 14.43
N ASP A 298 6.47 36.63 14.81
CA ASP A 298 6.77 36.95 16.21
C ASP A 298 5.83 38.05 16.75
N GLU A 299 5.42 39.02 15.94
CA GLU A 299 4.35 39.97 16.26
C GLU A 299 3.00 39.26 16.43
N LYS A 300 2.63 38.39 15.50
CA LYS A 300 1.38 37.59 15.58
C LYS A 300 1.34 36.73 16.86
N LYS A 301 2.48 36.23 17.34
CA LYS A 301 2.56 35.55 18.63
C LYS A 301 2.25 36.49 19.78
N LYS A 302 2.88 37.68 19.83
CA LYS A 302 2.66 38.67 20.90
C LYS A 302 1.19 39.10 21.00
N CYS A 303 0.50 39.26 19.86
CA CYS A 303 -0.92 39.62 19.82
C CYS A 303 -1.88 38.51 20.28
N LYS A 304 -1.45 37.25 20.41
CA LYS A 304 -2.28 36.16 20.95
C LYS A 304 -2.28 36.08 22.49
N TRP A 305 -1.44 36.86 23.17
CA TRP A 305 -1.32 36.89 24.64
C TRP A 305 -1.97 38.14 25.28
N LEU A 306 -2.73 38.90 24.50
CA LEU A 306 -3.59 40.03 24.91
C LEU A 306 -5.04 39.67 24.63
#